data_AF-A0A7S3X4H3-F1
#
_entry.id   AF-A0A7S3X4H3-F1
#
_cell.length_a   1.000
_cell.length_b   1.000
_cell.length_c   1.000
_cell.angle_alpha   90.00
_cell.angle_beta   90.00
_cell.angle_gamma   90.00
#
_symmetry.space_group_name_H-M   'P 1'
#
loop_
_entity.id
_entity.type
_entity.pdbx_description
1 polymer ?
#
loop_
_entity_poly.entity_id
_entity_poly.type
_entity_poly.pdbx_seq_one_letter_code
_entity_poly.pdbx_strand_id
1 'polypeptide(L)'
;AHERERSKRMLPPAGVRRQGMRKTKEPKKITPLDRVNQFPKECLEVCGGKLFCRACSHSLSVVFTNITVHIQSQKHKTNVAEYNRREEEKGGVHWFLTDYFKENPDEAGSDTNKKTMVFRWTVVESFLESGIPLAKVDELRPLFALTGQPLTDSSHLASFIPKILAREVK
;
A
#
# COMPACT_ATOMS: atom_id res chain seq x y z
N ALA A 1 -52.18 30.82 -8.93
CA ALA A 1 -52.31 29.35 -9.12
C ALA A 1 -50.97 28.83 -9.61
N HIS A 2 -50.31 27.95 -8.86
CA HIS A 2 -48.97 27.44 -9.17
C HIS A 2 -49.14 26.09 -9.90
N GLU A 3 -49.02 26.08 -11.23
CA GLU A 3 -49.06 24.82 -12.00
C GLU A 3 -47.75 24.05 -11.83
N ARG A 4 -47.87 22.78 -11.44
CA ARG A 4 -46.76 21.83 -11.36
C ARG A 4 -46.54 21.23 -12.74
N GLU A 5 -45.56 21.73 -13.48
CA GLU A 5 -45.19 21.15 -14.76
C GLU A 5 -44.43 19.82 -14.55
N ARG A 6 -45.10 18.71 -14.87
CA ARG A 6 -44.54 17.36 -14.73
C ARG A 6 -43.56 17.11 -15.89
N SER A 7 -42.26 17.13 -15.60
CA SER A 7 -41.20 16.77 -16.55
C SER A 7 -41.50 15.39 -17.18
N LYS A 8 -41.88 15.38 -18.46
CA LYS A 8 -42.07 14.15 -19.23
C LYS A 8 -40.69 13.60 -19.55
N ARG A 9 -40.29 12.52 -18.89
CA ARG A 9 -39.10 11.73 -19.28
C ARG A 9 -39.29 11.32 -20.74
N MET A 10 -38.47 11.87 -21.64
CA MET A 10 -38.49 11.47 -23.04
C MET A 10 -38.16 9.98 -23.15
N LEU A 11 -39.09 9.22 -23.73
CA LEU A 11 -38.84 7.84 -24.12
C LEU A 11 -37.78 7.85 -25.23
N PRO A 12 -36.81 6.92 -25.21
CA PRO A 12 -35.85 6.82 -26.29
C PRO A 12 -36.56 6.49 -27.62
N PRO A 13 -36.00 6.94 -28.76
CA PRO A 13 -36.59 6.73 -30.07
C PRO A 13 -36.80 5.23 -30.37
N ALA A 14 -37.89 4.93 -31.09
CA ALA A 14 -38.27 3.56 -31.45
C ALA A 14 -37.10 2.85 -32.15
N GLY A 15 -36.69 1.70 -31.60
CA GLY A 15 -35.56 0.91 -32.09
C GLY A 15 -34.29 0.96 -31.21
N VAL A 16 -34.12 1.98 -30.36
CA VAL A 16 -32.98 2.04 -29.43
C VAL A 16 -33.31 1.27 -28.16
N ARG A 17 -32.94 -0.02 -28.14
CA ARG A 17 -32.96 -0.81 -26.90
C ARG A 17 -31.92 -0.21 -25.94
N ARG A 18 -32.34 0.24 -24.76
CA ARG A 18 -31.41 0.49 -23.64
C ARG A 18 -30.71 -0.83 -23.33
N GLN A 19 -29.49 -0.99 -23.82
CA GLN A 19 -28.66 -2.13 -23.46
C GLN A 19 -28.28 -1.94 -21.99
N GLY A 20 -29.08 -2.50 -21.09
CA GLY A 20 -28.74 -2.53 -19.68
C GLY A 20 -27.37 -3.18 -19.53
N MET A 21 -26.50 -2.57 -18.72
CA MET A 21 -25.18 -3.10 -18.42
C MET A 21 -25.33 -4.55 -17.93
N ARG A 22 -24.89 -5.52 -18.73
CA ARG A 22 -24.96 -6.95 -18.38
C ARG A 22 -24.07 -7.17 -17.15
N LYS A 23 -24.68 -7.39 -15.99
CA LYS A 23 -23.96 -7.85 -14.80
C LYS A 23 -23.55 -9.30 -15.01
N THR A 24 -22.28 -9.54 -15.32
CA THR A 24 -21.71 -10.90 -15.27
C THR A 24 -21.76 -11.40 -13.83
N LYS A 25 -22.36 -12.57 -13.63
CA LYS A 25 -22.37 -13.22 -12.30
C LYS A 25 -20.95 -13.68 -11.99
N GLU A 26 -20.54 -13.55 -10.73
CA GLU A 26 -19.25 -14.07 -10.31
C GLU A 26 -19.20 -15.60 -10.43
N PRO A 27 -18.05 -16.16 -10.82
CA PRO A 27 -17.90 -17.61 -10.97
C PRO A 27 -18.00 -18.30 -9.61
N LYS A 28 -18.97 -19.20 -9.45
CA LYS A 28 -19.27 -19.88 -8.17
C LYS A 28 -18.21 -20.86 -7.69
N LYS A 29 -17.36 -21.37 -8.60
CA LYS A 29 -16.40 -22.45 -8.32
C LYS A 29 -14.95 -21.97 -8.15
N ILE A 30 -14.66 -20.71 -8.48
CA ILE A 30 -13.30 -20.19 -8.48
C ILE A 30 -13.15 -19.30 -7.25
N THR A 31 -12.15 -19.60 -6.42
CA THR A 31 -11.86 -18.81 -5.23
C THR A 31 -10.94 -17.63 -5.58
N PRO A 32 -10.92 -16.57 -4.75
CA PRO A 32 -9.92 -15.51 -4.88
C PRO A 32 -8.47 -16.03 -4.86
N LEU A 33 -8.20 -17.06 -4.06
CA LEU A 33 -6.87 -17.67 -3.96
C LEU A 33 -6.46 -18.32 -5.30
N ASP A 34 -7.39 -18.99 -5.98
CA ASP A 34 -7.12 -19.56 -7.31
C ASP A 34 -6.73 -18.47 -8.32
N ARG A 35 -7.26 -17.26 -8.19
CA ARG A 35 -6.88 -16.12 -9.05
C ARG A 35 -5.51 -15.57 -8.71
N VAL A 36 -5.15 -15.48 -7.44
CA VAL A 36 -3.78 -15.09 -7.02
C VAL A 36 -2.76 -16.08 -7.61
N ASN A 37 -3.04 -17.38 -7.51
CA ASN A 37 -2.17 -18.42 -8.06
C ASN A 37 -2.07 -18.39 -9.60
N GLN A 38 -3.12 -17.95 -10.31
CA GLN A 38 -3.10 -17.78 -11.77
C GLN A 38 -2.24 -16.59 -12.23
N PHE A 39 -2.07 -15.57 -11.39
CA PHE A 39 -1.33 -14.36 -11.70
C PHE A 39 -0.22 -14.10 -10.66
N PRO A 40 0.78 -14.99 -10.54
CA PRO A 40 1.76 -14.93 -9.45
C PRO A 40 2.73 -13.74 -9.54
N LYS A 41 2.87 -13.14 -10.74
CA LYS A 41 3.72 -11.97 -10.96
C LYS A 41 3.01 -10.64 -10.70
N GLU A 42 1.70 -10.68 -10.47
CA GLU A 42 0.89 -9.49 -10.26
C GLU A 42 0.74 -9.21 -8.76
N CYS A 43 0.51 -7.94 -8.39
CA CYS A 43 0.35 -7.51 -7.00
C CYS A 43 -1.03 -7.86 -6.40
N LEU A 44 -1.51 -9.08 -6.62
CA LEU A 44 -2.83 -9.56 -6.17
C LEU A 44 -2.71 -10.35 -4.87
N GLU A 45 -3.65 -10.12 -3.96
CA GLU A 45 -3.75 -10.86 -2.70
C GLU A 45 -5.20 -11.14 -2.30
N VAL A 46 -5.37 -12.01 -1.31
CA VAL A 46 -6.66 -12.23 -0.66
C VAL A 46 -6.70 -11.39 0.62
N CYS A 47 -7.52 -10.35 0.63
CA CYS A 47 -7.75 -9.50 1.79
C CYS A 47 -9.22 -9.55 2.19
N GLY A 48 -9.52 -9.94 3.43
CA GLY A 48 -10.90 -10.07 3.92
C GLY A 48 -11.77 -11.02 3.09
N GLY A 49 -11.19 -12.08 2.53
CA GLY A 49 -11.89 -13.05 1.69
C GLY A 49 -12.23 -12.56 0.27
N LYS A 50 -11.72 -11.40 -0.15
CA LYS A 50 -11.90 -10.84 -1.50
C LYS A 50 -10.56 -10.72 -2.22
N LEU A 51 -10.60 -10.69 -3.55
CA LEU A 51 -9.41 -10.42 -4.36
C LEU A 51 -9.08 -8.93 -4.29
N PHE A 52 -7.84 -8.59 -3.97
CA PHE A 52 -7.39 -7.22 -3.79
C PHE A 52 -6.08 -6.98 -4.54
N CYS A 53 -5.96 -5.84 -5.21
CA CYS A 53 -4.70 -5.41 -5.82
C CYS A 53 -3.99 -4.42 -4.89
N ARG A 54 -2.81 -4.79 -4.38
CA ARG A 54 -2.01 -3.95 -3.49
C ARG A 54 -1.53 -2.68 -4.18
N ALA A 55 -1.01 -2.81 -5.40
CA ALA A 55 -0.50 -1.68 -6.17
C ALA A 55 -1.59 -0.62 -6.45
N CYS A 56 -2.82 -1.06 -6.74
CA CYS A 56 -3.94 -0.16 -7.02
C CYS A 56 -4.81 0.18 -5.80
N SER A 57 -4.56 -0.44 -4.64
CA SER A 57 -5.40 -0.34 -3.43
C SER A 57 -6.90 -0.52 -3.73
N HIS A 58 -7.23 -1.50 -4.56
CA HIS A 58 -8.60 -1.70 -5.05
C HIS A 58 -9.02 -3.17 -4.99
N SER A 59 -10.27 -3.40 -4.53
CA SER A 59 -10.89 -4.73 -4.53
C SER A 59 -11.37 -5.10 -5.94
N LEU A 60 -11.01 -6.30 -6.40
CA LEU A 60 -11.37 -6.83 -7.71
C LEU A 60 -12.44 -7.92 -7.60
N SER A 61 -13.25 -8.07 -8.64
CA SER A 61 -14.13 -9.23 -8.80
C SER A 61 -13.33 -10.47 -9.20
N VAL A 62 -13.82 -11.67 -8.88
CA VAL A 62 -13.16 -12.96 -9.22
C VAL A 62 -13.31 -13.32 -10.71
N VAL A 63 -13.98 -12.48 -11.50
CA VAL A 63 -14.19 -12.65 -12.94
C VAL A 63 -12.88 -12.43 -13.71
N PHE A 64 -12.44 -13.46 -14.45
CA PHE A 64 -11.17 -13.44 -15.19
C PHE A 64 -11.01 -12.22 -16.10
N THR A 65 -12.01 -11.93 -16.93
CA THR A 65 -11.96 -10.81 -17.88
C THR A 65 -11.76 -9.46 -17.18
N ASN A 66 -12.39 -9.25 -16.02
CA ASN A 66 -12.23 -8.02 -15.26
C ASN A 66 -10.81 -7.90 -14.70
N ILE A 67 -10.23 -9.01 -14.25
CA ILE A 67 -8.85 -9.07 -13.77
C ILE A 67 -7.87 -8.80 -14.92
N THR A 68 -8.07 -9.43 -16.09
CA THR A 68 -7.23 -9.21 -17.27
C THR A 68 -7.27 -7.75 -17.73
N VAL A 69 -8.46 -7.16 -17.83
CA VAL A 69 -8.60 -5.73 -18.21
C VAL A 69 -7.93 -4.82 -17.18
N HIS A 70 -8.06 -5.13 -15.88
CA HIS A 70 -7.38 -4.39 -14.82
C HIS A 70 -5.86 -4.43 -14.97
N ILE A 71 -5.28 -5.63 -15.11
CA ILE A 71 -3.83 -5.84 -15.24
C ILE A 71 -3.28 -5.15 -16.49
N GLN A 72 -4.02 -5.22 -17.60
CA GLN A 72 -3.60 -4.61 -18.86
C GLN A 72 -3.72 -3.08 -18.86
N SER A 73 -4.49 -2.51 -17.92
CA SER A 73 -4.69 -1.06 -17.86
C SER A 73 -3.38 -0.33 -17.60
N GLN A 74 -3.21 0.83 -18.24
CA GLN A 74 -2.00 1.63 -18.06
C GLN A 74 -1.82 2.09 -16.61
N LYS A 75 -2.92 2.40 -15.93
CA LYS A 75 -2.95 2.78 -14.51
C LYS A 75 -2.37 1.68 -13.61
N HIS A 76 -2.70 0.42 -13.87
CA HIS A 76 -2.15 -0.69 -13.09
C HIS A 76 -0.65 -0.82 -13.32
N LYS A 77 -0.19 -0.76 -14.57
CA LYS A 77 1.25 -0.87 -14.90
C LYS A 77 2.09 0.20 -14.23
N THR A 78 1.64 1.46 -14.24
CA THR A 78 2.33 2.56 -13.55
C THR A 78 2.36 2.33 -12.05
N ASN A 79 1.22 1.93 -11.46
CA ASN A 79 1.12 1.69 -10.03
C ASN A 79 1.97 0.50 -9.58
N VAL A 80 2.08 -0.57 -10.39
CA VAL A 80 2.94 -1.72 -10.10
C VAL A 80 4.40 -1.31 -10.13
N ALA A 81 4.82 -0.50 -11.11
CA ALA A 81 6.19 0.01 -11.17
C ALA A 81 6.53 0.85 -9.93
N GLU A 82 5.64 1.77 -9.53
CA GLU A 82 5.82 2.55 -8.30
C GLU A 82 5.79 1.70 -7.04
N TYR A 83 4.89 0.72 -6.96
CA TYR A 83 4.78 -0.19 -5.84
C TYR A 83 6.07 -1.00 -5.68
N ASN A 84 6.58 -1.58 -6.76
CA ASN A 84 7.83 -2.35 -6.74
C ASN A 84 9.01 -1.47 -6.33
N ARG A 85 9.11 -0.24 -6.86
CA ARG A 85 10.15 0.73 -6.44
C ARG A 85 10.11 0.96 -4.93
N ARG A 86 8.92 1.21 -4.35
CA ARG A 86 8.76 1.43 -2.90
C ARG A 86 9.05 0.17 -2.08
N GLU A 87 8.68 -1.00 -2.57
CA GLU A 87 8.96 -2.26 -1.89
C GLU A 87 10.44 -2.63 -1.93
N GLU A 88 11.14 -2.33 -3.04
CA GLU A 88 12.59 -2.46 -3.16
C GLU A 88 13.31 -1.52 -2.20
N GLU A 89 12.86 -0.26 -2.07
CA GLU A 89 13.39 0.70 -1.09
C GLU A 89 13.26 0.16 0.35
N LYS A 90 12.08 -0.33 0.72
CA LYS A 90 11.85 -0.93 2.05
C LYS A 90 12.67 -2.20 2.26
N GLY A 91 12.78 -3.05 1.24
CA GLY A 91 13.60 -4.26 1.26
C GLY A 91 15.08 -3.93 1.45
N GLY A 92 15.56 -2.88 0.78
CA GLY A 92 16.92 -2.35 0.92
C GLY A 92 17.22 -1.86 2.33
N VAL A 93 16.29 -1.14 2.98
CA VAL A 93 16.43 -0.72 4.38
C VAL A 93 16.51 -1.93 5.32
N HIS A 94 15.67 -2.95 5.11
CA HIS A 94 15.72 -4.18 5.91
C HIS A 94 17.07 -4.91 5.76
N TRP A 95 17.59 -5.02 4.53
CA TRP A 95 18.87 -5.68 4.27
C TRP A 95 20.03 -4.89 4.87
N PHE A 96 20.05 -3.57 4.69
CA PHE A 96 21.04 -2.68 5.27
C PHE A 96 21.10 -2.79 6.80
N LEU A 97 19.94 -2.76 7.47
CA LEU A 97 19.88 -2.94 8.92
C LEU A 97 20.37 -4.32 9.36
N THR A 98 20.03 -5.37 8.60
CA THR A 98 20.49 -6.73 8.91
C THR A 98 22.01 -6.86 8.82
N ASP A 99 22.62 -6.31 7.78
CA ASP A 99 24.08 -6.27 7.63
C ASP A 99 24.75 -5.42 8.69
N TYR A 100 24.22 -4.23 8.95
CA TYR A 100 24.75 -3.32 9.95
C TYR A 100 24.83 -3.98 11.33
N PHE A 101 23.79 -4.69 11.77
CA PHE A 101 23.79 -5.39 13.05
C PHE A 101 24.64 -6.67 13.06
N LYS A 102 24.93 -7.24 11.89
CA LYS A 102 25.90 -8.33 11.77
C LYS A 102 27.32 -7.83 12.01
N GLU A 103 27.64 -6.63 11.54
CA GLU A 103 28.94 -5.97 11.74
C GLU A 103 29.08 -5.32 13.12
N ASN A 104 27.96 -4.91 13.74
CA ASN A 104 27.91 -4.24 15.04
C ASN A 104 27.01 -5.03 16.03
N PRO A 105 27.48 -6.19 16.52
CA PRO A 105 26.68 -7.06 17.39
C PRO A 105 26.36 -6.42 18.75
N ASP A 106 27.21 -5.51 19.23
CA ASP A 106 27.04 -4.84 20.53
C ASP A 106 25.80 -3.93 20.55
N GLU A 107 25.42 -3.39 19.39
CA GLU A 107 24.22 -2.54 19.23
C GLU A 107 22.96 -3.35 18.92
N ALA A 108 23.11 -4.61 18.51
CA ALA A 108 21.98 -5.51 18.25
C ALA A 108 21.25 -5.93 19.54
N GLY A 109 21.84 -5.68 20.71
CA GLY A 109 21.38 -6.13 22.03
C GLY A 109 20.11 -5.47 22.58
N SER A 110 19.48 -4.54 21.87
CA SER A 110 18.11 -4.15 22.20
C SER A 110 17.15 -5.15 21.55
N ASP A 111 16.31 -5.81 22.35
CA ASP A 111 15.33 -6.83 21.95
C ASP A 111 14.17 -6.26 21.12
N THR A 112 14.48 -5.34 20.22
CA THR A 112 13.53 -4.62 19.38
C THR A 112 13.35 -5.40 18.09
N ASN A 113 12.13 -5.89 17.85
CA ASN A 113 11.76 -6.59 16.63
C ASN A 113 12.28 -5.85 15.38
N LYS A 114 12.90 -6.57 14.43
CA LYS A 114 13.42 -6.01 13.16
C LYS A 114 12.41 -5.11 12.44
N LYS A 115 11.12 -5.47 12.49
CA LYS A 115 10.03 -4.66 11.91
C LYS A 115 9.90 -3.28 12.58
N THR A 116 10.05 -3.22 13.90
CA THR A 116 10.01 -1.97 14.66
C THR A 116 11.23 -1.10 14.35
N MET A 117 12.39 -1.71 14.12
CA MET A 117 13.61 -0.98 13.74
C MET A 117 13.49 -0.38 12.34
N VAL A 118 13.00 -1.14 11.36
CA VAL A 118 12.69 -0.61 10.02
C VAL A 118 11.69 0.53 10.11
N PHE A 119 10.64 0.40 10.93
CA PHE A 119 9.66 1.46 11.12
C PHE A 119 10.28 2.73 11.72
N ARG A 120 11.08 2.60 12.80
CA ARG A 120 11.79 3.73 13.43
C ARG A 120 12.73 4.42 12.43
N TRP A 121 13.48 3.63 11.66
CA TRP A 121 14.32 4.14 10.58
C TRP A 121 13.52 4.98 9.59
N THR A 122 12.43 4.42 9.05
CA THR A 122 11.59 5.10 8.05
C THR A 122 11.01 6.40 8.61
N VAL A 123 10.62 6.43 9.89
CA VAL A 123 10.16 7.67 10.53
C VAL A 123 11.26 8.73 10.56
N VAL A 124 12.49 8.36 10.98
CA VAL A 124 13.61 9.31 11.03
C VAL A 124 13.97 9.81 9.62
N GLU A 125 14.09 8.90 8.66
CA GLU A 125 14.39 9.21 7.26
C GLU A 125 13.35 10.18 6.66
N SER A 126 12.05 9.89 6.79
CA SER A 126 10.99 10.76 6.29
C SER A 126 10.96 12.15 6.95
N PHE A 127 11.32 12.23 8.25
CA PHE A 127 11.43 13.52 8.95
C PHE A 127 12.60 14.34 8.43
N LEU A 128 13.75 13.71 8.20
CA LEU A 128 14.94 14.35 7.63
C LEU A 128 14.66 14.84 6.20
N GLU A 129 14.09 13.98 5.34
CA GLU A 129 13.71 14.34 3.96
C GLU A 129 12.73 15.52 3.91
N SER A 130 11.81 15.58 4.88
CA SER A 130 10.81 16.64 4.96
C SER A 130 11.29 17.90 5.70
N GLY A 131 12.52 17.91 6.23
CA GLY A 131 13.06 19.01 7.04
C GLY A 131 12.30 19.24 8.36
N ILE A 132 11.64 18.22 8.89
CA ILE A 132 10.85 18.31 10.12
C ILE A 132 11.77 18.01 11.31
N PRO A 133 11.83 18.88 12.35
CA PRO A 133 12.64 18.62 13.53
C PRO A 133 12.24 17.32 14.23
N LEU A 134 13.22 16.47 14.57
CA LEU A 134 12.98 15.16 15.18
C LEU A 134 12.27 15.26 16.55
N ALA A 135 12.42 16.38 17.26
CA ALA A 135 11.68 16.66 18.50
C ALA A 135 10.16 16.60 18.32
N LYS A 136 9.65 16.85 17.09
CA LYS A 136 8.22 16.73 16.78
C LYS A 136 7.72 15.29 16.70
N VAL A 137 8.61 14.31 16.58
CA VAL A 137 8.23 12.90 16.64
C VAL A 137 7.63 12.55 18.00
N ASP A 138 8.11 13.16 19.08
CA ASP A 138 7.64 12.87 20.43
C ASP A 138 6.15 13.14 20.61
N GLU A 139 5.62 14.16 19.94
CA GLU A 139 4.20 14.52 19.92
C GLU A 139 3.35 13.43 19.21
N LEU A 140 3.92 12.69 18.26
CA LEU A 140 3.23 11.64 17.50
C LEU A 140 3.35 10.25 18.13
N ARG A 141 4.20 10.07 19.15
CA ARG A 141 4.39 8.77 19.82
C ARG A 141 3.08 8.13 20.32
N PRO A 142 2.13 8.88 20.93
CA PRO A 142 0.86 8.28 21.36
C PRO A 142 0.05 7.70 20.20
N LEU A 143 0.08 8.34 19.02
CA LEU A 143 -0.63 7.89 17.83
C LEU A 143 -0.09 6.54 17.34
N PHE A 144 1.24 6.42 17.25
CA PHE A 144 1.88 5.18 16.77
C PHE A 144 1.81 4.04 17.80
N ALA A 145 1.73 4.35 19.09
CA ALA A 145 1.47 3.35 20.11
C ALA A 145 0.10 2.67 19.93
N LEU A 146 -0.93 3.42 19.51
CA LEU A 146 -2.27 2.87 19.22
C LEU A 146 -2.27 1.86 18.07
N THR A 147 -1.40 2.06 17.08
CA THR A 147 -1.29 1.16 15.92
C THR A 147 -0.34 -0.02 16.16
N GLY A 148 0.18 -0.17 17.39
CA GLY A 148 1.10 -1.24 17.77
C GLY A 148 2.53 -1.03 17.28
N GLN A 149 2.91 0.20 16.91
CA GLN A 149 4.25 0.54 16.44
C GLN A 149 4.88 1.61 17.36
N PRO A 150 5.25 1.26 18.60
CA PRO A 150 5.75 2.24 19.56
C PRO A 150 7.12 2.80 19.16
N LEU A 151 7.19 4.13 19.15
CA LEU A 151 8.42 4.89 18.97
C LEU A 151 9.09 5.19 20.31
N THR A 152 10.43 5.15 20.31
CA THR A 152 11.27 5.68 21.39
C THR A 152 11.29 7.21 21.35
N ASP A 153 11.95 7.83 22.33
CA ASP A 153 12.15 9.27 22.34
C ASP A 153 13.01 9.74 21.15
N SER A 154 12.86 11.02 20.81
CA SER A 154 13.63 11.68 19.75
C SER A 154 15.15 11.58 19.93
N SER A 155 15.67 11.52 21.16
CA SER A 155 17.12 11.40 21.39
C SER A 155 17.64 10.01 21.02
N HIS A 156 16.88 8.96 21.34
CA HIS A 156 17.21 7.60 20.89
C HIS A 156 17.05 7.45 19.38
N LEU A 157 16.02 8.08 18.79
CA LEU A 157 15.83 8.08 17.34
C LEU A 157 16.95 8.83 16.59
N ALA A 158 17.60 9.80 17.22
CA ALA A 158 18.75 10.50 16.62
C ALA A 158 19.94 9.56 16.35
N SER A 159 20.03 8.42 17.04
CA SER A 159 21.07 7.40 16.76
C SER A 159 20.99 6.80 15.36
N PHE A 160 19.85 6.91 14.68
CA PHE A 160 19.69 6.46 13.30
C PHE A 160 20.25 7.45 12.27
N ILE A 161 20.41 8.73 12.63
CA ILE A 161 20.84 9.79 11.68
C ILE A 161 22.20 9.47 11.04
N PRO A 162 23.27 9.12 11.79
CA PRO A 162 24.55 8.78 11.19
C PRO A 162 24.46 7.57 10.24
N LYS A 163 23.60 6.60 10.57
CA LYS A 163 23.39 5.38 9.79
C LYS A 163 22.68 5.69 8.47
N ILE A 164 21.68 6.58 8.50
CA ILE A 164 20.95 7.05 7.31
C ILE A 164 21.90 7.80 6.38
N LEU A 165 22.68 8.74 6.91
CA LEU A 165 23.68 9.48 6.13
C LEU A 165 24.72 8.56 5.48
N ALA A 166 25.19 7.53 6.20
CA ALA A 166 26.13 6.54 5.65
C ALA A 166 25.53 5.72 4.48
N ARG A 167 24.20 5.57 4.43
CA ARG A 167 23.48 4.94 3.32
C ARG A 167 23.32 5.88 2.12
N GLU A 168 23.10 7.18 2.35
CA GLU A 168 22.91 8.20 1.30
C GLU A 168 24.19 8.54 0.53
N VAL A 169 25.36 8.39 1.16
CA VAL A 169 26.67 8.71 0.56
C VAL A 169 27.20 7.58 -0.37
N LYS A 170 26.45 6.49 -0.52
CA LYS A 170 26.73 5.40 -1.48
C LYS A 170 26.03 5.63 -2.81
#